data_AF-A0A918V952-F1
#
_entry.id   AF-A0A918V952-F1
#
_cell.length_a   1.000
_cell.length_b   1.000
_cell.length_c   1.000
_cell.angle_alpha   90.00
_cell.angle_beta   90.00
_cell.angle_gamma   90.00
#
_symmetry.space_group_name_H-M   'P 1'
#
loop_
_entity.id
_entity.type
_entity.pdbx_description
1 polymer ?
#
loop_
_entity_poly.entity_id
_entity_poly.type
_entity_poly.pdbx_seq_one_letter_code
_entity_poly.pdbx_strand_id
1 'polypeptide(L)'
;MKIIIFDGTFRTTAFINRLVEGLVKSHEVYVLGFNEKLTHKINGVHYVKLGSNSSKIAFIKTALSIALSQGSIKLLFSTLLNIVKFKRKRIQNQNFNLAVRKINPDLIHAQWVSNITILESILSQNKYAVVLSQRGYHINVRPFIDDQNYNYLKQWLPKLTGFHSVSKAISRNGDLIYASASKIDHIVHSGLNLSKITFKDAYKRRERLRLISVGRSHWKKGYCYAIKACELLKTRGIDFKYTIIGAGENEELIYLREFYNLGDRLELLDALPQQTVFEAIKKADAMLLPSIEEGIANVAIEAMALGTLVISTNCGGMPELIEHEQEGWVVPVRNPEALVDAVIGFSKCSDKKLDSMRLKAREKVEKQFTEKNMLKGMELLYKACLNENN
;
A
#
# COMPACT_ATOMS: atom_id res chain seq x y z
N MET A 1 -11.50 -15.47 17.33
CA MET A 1 -12.11 -15.40 15.98
C MET A 1 -11.30 -16.26 15.02
N LYS A 2 -11.97 -16.90 14.07
CA LYS A 2 -11.38 -17.51 12.87
C LYS A 2 -11.41 -16.50 11.74
N ILE A 3 -10.24 -15.99 11.36
CA ILE A 3 -10.11 -14.91 10.39
C ILE A 3 -9.43 -15.44 9.12
N ILE A 4 -10.10 -15.27 7.97
CA ILE A 4 -9.46 -15.46 6.67
C ILE A 4 -8.87 -14.13 6.19
N ILE A 5 -7.57 -14.08 5.96
CA ILE A 5 -6.90 -13.03 5.21
C ILE A 5 -6.70 -13.52 3.77
N PHE A 6 -7.38 -12.86 2.83
CA PHE A 6 -7.31 -13.23 1.42
C PHE A 6 -6.47 -12.23 0.63
N ASP A 7 -5.22 -12.60 0.35
CA ASP A 7 -4.29 -11.84 -0.51
C ASP A 7 -4.43 -12.27 -1.98
N GLY A 8 -4.77 -13.53 -2.26
CA GLY A 8 -4.95 -14.02 -3.63
C GLY A 8 -3.67 -14.54 -4.30
N THR A 9 -2.46 -14.18 -3.84
CA THR A 9 -1.21 -14.57 -4.50
C THR A 9 -0.09 -15.08 -3.58
N PHE A 10 -0.30 -15.14 -2.26
CA PHE A 10 0.74 -15.46 -1.26
C PHE A 10 2.01 -14.61 -1.34
N ARG A 11 1.97 -13.51 -2.10
CA ARG A 11 3.02 -12.48 -2.16
C ARG A 11 2.56 -11.34 -1.27
N THR A 12 2.42 -11.65 0.02
CA THR A 12 1.91 -10.71 1.01
C THR A 12 2.83 -9.50 1.11
N THR A 13 2.23 -8.31 1.17
CA THR A 13 2.97 -7.06 1.38
C THR A 13 3.45 -6.96 2.82
N ALA A 14 4.38 -6.03 3.09
CA ALA A 14 4.83 -5.73 4.46
C ALA A 14 3.64 -5.43 5.40
N PHE A 15 2.62 -4.72 4.91
CA PHE A 15 1.40 -4.48 5.66
C PHE A 15 0.69 -5.77 6.06
N ILE A 16 0.46 -6.68 5.10
CA ILE A 16 -0.29 -7.93 5.34
C ILE A 16 0.49 -8.83 6.30
N ASN A 17 1.82 -8.89 6.16
CA ASN A 17 2.67 -9.66 7.06
C ASN A 17 2.56 -9.17 8.50
N ARG A 18 2.73 -7.87 8.73
CA ARG A 18 2.61 -7.26 10.06
C ARG A 18 1.21 -7.45 10.66
N LEU A 19 0.17 -7.34 9.83
CA LEU A 19 -1.21 -7.58 10.25
C LEU A 19 -1.39 -9.02 10.73
N VAL A 20 -0.97 -10.00 9.92
CA VAL A 20 -1.10 -11.42 10.23
C VAL A 20 -0.25 -11.82 11.45
N GLU A 21 0.99 -11.31 11.55
CA GLU A 21 1.87 -11.50 12.72
C GLU A 21 1.26 -10.98 14.03
N GLY A 22 0.46 -9.92 13.95
CA GLY A 22 -0.26 -9.40 15.11
C GLY A 22 -1.49 -10.22 15.46
N LEU A 23 -2.35 -10.48 14.47
CA LEU A 23 -3.63 -11.16 14.67
C LEU A 23 -3.44 -12.60 15.20
N VAL A 24 -2.41 -13.31 14.77
CA VAL A 24 -2.17 -14.71 15.18
C VAL A 24 -1.89 -14.86 16.69
N LYS A 25 -1.59 -13.77 17.40
CA LYS A 25 -1.36 -13.77 18.84
C LYS A 25 -2.65 -13.98 19.65
N SER A 26 -3.79 -13.60 19.09
CA SER A 26 -5.10 -13.60 19.76
C SER A 26 -6.20 -14.31 18.96
N HIS A 27 -5.93 -14.68 17.71
CA HIS A 27 -6.91 -15.21 16.76
C HIS A 27 -6.36 -16.38 15.95
N GLU A 28 -7.26 -17.22 15.46
CA GLU A 28 -6.94 -18.29 14.52
C GLU A 28 -6.94 -17.70 13.11
N VAL A 29 -5.75 -17.57 12.50
CA VAL A 29 -5.57 -16.84 11.24
C VAL A 29 -5.26 -17.78 10.09
N TYR A 30 -6.06 -17.66 9.03
CA TYR A 30 -5.91 -18.39 7.78
C TYR A 30 -5.52 -17.42 6.67
N VAL A 31 -4.43 -17.70 5.95
CA VAL A 31 -4.05 -16.92 4.76
C VAL A 31 -4.33 -17.77 3.52
N LEU A 32 -5.11 -17.22 2.58
CA LEU A 32 -5.52 -17.90 1.36
C LEU A 32 -4.90 -17.24 0.11
N GLY A 33 -4.44 -18.05 -0.85
CA GLY A 33 -3.80 -17.56 -2.07
C GLY A 33 -3.64 -18.59 -3.20
N PHE A 34 -3.45 -18.10 -4.42
CA PHE A 34 -3.32 -18.88 -5.65
C PHE A 34 -1.87 -19.03 -6.13
N ASN A 35 -0.93 -19.35 -5.24
CA ASN A 35 0.44 -19.70 -5.59
C ASN A 35 1.01 -20.76 -4.64
N GLU A 36 2.16 -21.34 -4.99
CA GLU A 36 2.79 -22.40 -4.19
C GLU A 36 3.92 -21.93 -3.29
N LYS A 37 4.59 -20.84 -3.68
CA LYS A 37 5.77 -20.32 -2.98
C LYS A 37 5.36 -19.23 -1.99
N LEU A 38 5.58 -19.53 -0.72
CA LEU A 38 5.70 -18.55 0.35
C LEU A 38 7.19 -18.38 0.63
N THR A 39 7.71 -17.17 0.52
CA THR A 39 9.12 -16.87 0.83
C THR A 39 9.39 -16.98 2.32
N HIS A 40 8.46 -16.52 3.16
CA HIS A 40 8.53 -16.63 4.62
C HIS A 40 7.15 -16.99 5.18
N LYS A 41 7.10 -18.02 6.03
CA LYS A 41 5.91 -18.38 6.79
C LYS A 41 5.98 -17.75 8.17
N ILE A 42 4.89 -17.14 8.59
CA ILE A 42 4.71 -16.62 9.94
C ILE A 42 4.24 -17.77 10.83
N ASN A 43 4.86 -17.93 11.99
CA ASN A 43 4.51 -19.00 12.94
C ASN A 43 3.06 -18.82 13.44
N GLY A 44 2.35 -19.94 13.62
CA GLY A 44 0.94 -19.97 14.05
C GLY A 44 -0.09 -19.69 12.95
N VAL A 45 0.32 -19.33 11.73
CA VAL A 45 -0.59 -18.99 10.64
C VAL A 45 -0.89 -20.21 9.77
N HIS A 46 -2.18 -20.43 9.47
CA HIS A 46 -2.63 -21.51 8.59
C HIS A 46 -2.66 -21.04 7.12
N TYR A 47 -1.69 -21.47 6.33
CA TYR A 47 -1.63 -21.14 4.90
C TYR A 47 -2.39 -22.17 4.05
N VAL A 48 -3.42 -21.73 3.31
CA VAL A 48 -4.28 -22.59 2.49
C VAL A 48 -4.10 -22.30 1.00
N LYS A 49 -3.40 -23.22 0.31
CA LYS A 49 -3.16 -23.14 -1.13
C LYS A 49 -4.46 -23.41 -1.90
N LEU A 50 -4.85 -22.48 -2.76
CA LEU A 50 -6.06 -22.59 -3.59
C LEU A 50 -5.78 -22.97 -5.04
N GLY A 51 -4.51 -23.06 -5.43
CA GLY A 51 -4.04 -23.35 -6.77
C GLY A 51 -2.76 -22.58 -7.09
N SER A 52 -2.36 -22.60 -8.35
CA SER A 52 -1.16 -21.90 -8.82
C SER A 52 -1.46 -21.02 -10.03
N ASN A 53 -1.05 -19.75 -9.98
CA ASN A 53 -1.10 -18.83 -11.13
C ASN A 53 0.08 -19.02 -12.08
N SER A 54 1.18 -19.62 -11.62
CA SER A 54 2.39 -19.82 -12.42
C SER A 54 2.52 -21.21 -13.05
N SER A 55 1.73 -22.20 -12.60
CA SER A 55 1.82 -23.58 -13.10
C SER A 55 0.43 -24.20 -13.32
N LYS A 56 0.14 -24.57 -14.57
CA LYS A 56 -1.10 -25.26 -14.96
C LYS A 56 -1.22 -26.63 -14.28
N ILE A 57 -0.12 -27.37 -14.19
CA ILE A 57 -0.09 -28.71 -13.57
C ILE A 57 -0.39 -28.60 -12.08
N ALA A 58 0.28 -27.68 -11.38
CA ALA A 58 0.04 -27.43 -9.96
C ALA A 58 -1.41 -26.99 -9.68
N PHE A 59 -1.96 -26.13 -10.54
CA PHE A 59 -3.34 -25.69 -10.46
C PHE A 59 -4.33 -26.87 -10.57
N ILE A 60 -4.14 -27.76 -11.56
CA ILE A 60 -4.97 -28.94 -11.76
C ILE A 60 -4.84 -29.90 -10.57
N LYS A 61 -3.62 -30.21 -10.14
CA LYS A 61 -3.36 -31.09 -8.99
C LYS A 61 -4.07 -30.58 -7.72
N THR A 62 -3.96 -29.28 -7.45
CA THR A 62 -4.61 -28.65 -6.29
C THR A 62 -6.14 -28.70 -6.41
N ALA A 63 -6.70 -28.38 -7.59
CA ALA A 63 -8.13 -28.42 -7.81
C ALA A 63 -8.72 -29.83 -7.63
N LEU A 64 -8.05 -30.87 -8.16
CA LEU A 64 -8.47 -32.25 -7.99
C LEU A 64 -8.32 -32.72 -6.54
N SER A 65 -7.22 -32.39 -5.87
CA SER A 65 -7.01 -32.72 -4.46
C SER A 65 -8.10 -32.11 -3.57
N ILE A 66 -8.44 -30.83 -3.78
CA ILE A 66 -9.53 -30.16 -3.05
C ILE A 66 -10.86 -30.84 -3.36
N ALA A 67 -11.18 -31.12 -4.63
CA ALA A 67 -12.44 -31.77 -5.00
C ALA A 67 -12.57 -33.19 -4.41
N LEU A 68 -11.50 -33.99 -4.47
CA LEU A 68 -11.43 -35.33 -3.89
C LEU A 68 -11.63 -35.30 -2.37
N SER A 69 -11.04 -34.32 -1.68
CA SER A 69 -11.17 -34.18 -0.22
C SER A 69 -12.61 -33.95 0.27
N GLN A 70 -13.53 -33.61 -0.63
CA GLN A 70 -14.95 -33.42 -0.29
C GLN A 70 -15.76 -34.73 -0.36
N GLY A 71 -15.20 -35.82 -0.90
CA GLY A 71 -15.91 -37.10 -1.06
C GLY A 71 -17.09 -37.06 -2.05
N SER A 72 -17.23 -36.02 -2.87
CA SER A 72 -18.35 -35.86 -3.81
C SER A 72 -17.95 -36.17 -5.25
N ILE A 73 -18.46 -37.28 -5.79
CA ILE A 73 -18.23 -37.69 -7.18
C ILE A 73 -18.75 -36.64 -8.17
N LYS A 74 -19.91 -36.04 -7.88
CA LYS A 74 -20.50 -34.96 -8.70
C LYS A 74 -19.58 -33.73 -8.77
N LEU A 75 -19.01 -33.32 -7.63
CA LEU A 75 -18.06 -32.22 -7.59
C LEU A 75 -16.79 -32.54 -8.36
N LEU A 76 -16.22 -33.74 -8.18
CA LEU A 76 -15.04 -34.19 -8.90
C LEU A 76 -15.25 -34.15 -10.42
N PHE A 77 -16.37 -34.71 -10.90
CA PHE A 77 -16.74 -34.70 -12.31
C PHE A 77 -16.89 -33.26 -12.85
N SER A 78 -17.59 -32.39 -12.11
CA SER A 78 -17.73 -30.98 -12.51
C SER A 78 -16.39 -30.23 -12.54
N THR A 79 -15.46 -30.58 -11.65
CA THR A 79 -14.10 -30.03 -11.60
C THR A 79 -13.31 -30.45 -12.85
N LEU A 80 -13.35 -31.74 -13.18
CA LEU A 80 -12.73 -32.28 -14.39
C LEU A 80 -13.28 -31.62 -15.65
N LEU A 81 -14.61 -31.48 -15.76
CA LEU A 81 -15.25 -30.81 -16.89
C LEU A 81 -14.80 -29.33 -17.01
N ASN A 82 -14.69 -28.61 -15.90
CA ASN A 82 -14.19 -27.23 -15.91
C ASN A 82 -12.70 -27.15 -16.28
N ILE A 83 -11.89 -28.14 -15.90
CA ILE A 83 -10.47 -28.23 -16.30
C ILE A 83 -10.37 -28.41 -17.82
N VAL A 84 -11.12 -29.36 -18.38
CA VAL A 84 -11.14 -29.62 -19.84
C VAL A 84 -11.65 -28.41 -20.62
N LYS A 85 -12.66 -27.70 -20.09
CA LYS A 85 -13.19 -26.47 -20.70
C LYS A 85 -12.36 -25.20 -20.38
N PHE A 86 -11.18 -25.34 -19.77
CA PHE A 86 -10.29 -24.24 -19.39
C PHE A 86 -10.97 -23.12 -18.56
N LYS A 87 -11.98 -23.46 -17.76
CA LYS A 87 -12.76 -22.49 -16.96
C LYS A 87 -12.06 -22.15 -15.65
N ARG A 88 -10.88 -21.53 -15.75
CA ARG A 88 -9.98 -21.22 -14.62
C ARG A 88 -10.68 -20.45 -13.49
N LYS A 89 -11.39 -19.36 -13.78
CA LYS A 89 -12.08 -18.54 -12.76
C LYS A 89 -13.11 -19.37 -11.97
N ARG A 90 -13.85 -20.27 -12.65
CA ARG A 90 -14.82 -21.15 -11.97
C ARG A 90 -14.15 -22.09 -10.98
N ILE A 91 -13.02 -22.67 -11.35
CA ILE A 91 -12.24 -23.56 -10.47
C ILE A 91 -11.65 -22.76 -9.30
N GLN A 92 -11.16 -21.54 -9.54
CA GLN A 92 -10.68 -20.67 -8.46
C GLN A 92 -11.79 -20.34 -7.45
N ASN A 93 -12.97 -19.97 -7.93
CA ASN A 93 -14.15 -19.71 -7.09
C ASN A 93 -14.57 -20.97 -6.33
N GLN A 94 -14.55 -22.15 -6.98
CA GLN A 94 -14.83 -23.42 -6.34
C GLN A 94 -13.84 -23.71 -5.20
N ASN A 95 -12.54 -23.64 -5.47
CA ASN A 95 -11.50 -23.93 -4.48
C ASN A 95 -11.60 -22.97 -3.29
N PHE A 96 -11.81 -21.69 -3.56
CA PHE A 96 -12.02 -20.68 -2.51
C PHE A 96 -13.26 -21.01 -1.66
N ASN A 97 -14.41 -21.26 -2.30
CA ASN A 97 -15.67 -21.58 -1.59
C ASN A 97 -15.55 -22.83 -0.72
N LEU A 98 -14.89 -23.89 -1.20
CA LEU A 98 -14.66 -25.11 -0.43
C LEU A 98 -13.73 -24.88 0.76
N ALA A 99 -12.67 -24.09 0.57
CA ALA A 99 -11.78 -23.70 1.66
C ALA A 99 -12.53 -22.89 2.74
N VAL A 100 -13.33 -21.89 2.34
CA VAL A 100 -14.16 -21.11 3.27
C VAL A 100 -15.13 -22.00 4.04
N ARG A 101 -15.83 -22.92 3.36
CA ARG A 101 -16.75 -23.87 4.03
C ARG A 101 -16.04 -24.77 5.03
N LYS A 102 -14.84 -25.25 4.69
CA LYS A 102 -14.03 -26.11 5.58
C LYS A 102 -13.55 -25.35 6.81
N ILE A 103 -13.12 -24.10 6.64
CA ILE A 103 -12.63 -23.26 7.74
C ILE A 103 -13.79 -22.79 8.62
N ASN A 104 -14.94 -22.47 8.00
CA ASN A 104 -16.10 -21.82 8.61
C ASN A 104 -15.68 -20.58 9.42
N PRO A 105 -15.16 -19.54 8.75
CA PRO A 105 -14.61 -18.36 9.43
C PRO A 105 -15.70 -17.49 10.05
N ASP A 106 -15.33 -16.69 11.05
CA ASP A 106 -16.17 -15.60 11.54
C ASP A 106 -16.12 -14.42 10.56
N LEU A 107 -14.93 -14.14 10.00
CA LEU A 107 -14.68 -12.99 9.14
C LEU A 107 -13.71 -13.31 8.00
N ILE A 108 -13.98 -12.73 6.83
CA ILE A 108 -13.13 -12.78 5.63
C ILE A 108 -12.65 -11.36 5.32
N HIS A 109 -11.35 -11.12 5.36
CA HIS A 109 -10.74 -9.85 4.98
C HIS A 109 -10.03 -9.97 3.62
N ALA A 110 -10.66 -9.42 2.59
CA ALA A 110 -10.09 -9.26 1.26
C ALA A 110 -9.07 -8.11 1.23
N GLN A 111 -7.82 -8.39 0.86
CA GLN A 111 -6.75 -7.38 0.85
C GLN A 111 -6.73 -6.49 -0.41
N TRP A 112 -7.41 -6.92 -1.48
CA TRP A 112 -7.41 -6.23 -2.77
C TRP A 112 -8.79 -6.20 -3.39
N VAL A 113 -9.11 -5.10 -4.08
CA VAL A 113 -10.36 -4.94 -4.85
C VAL A 113 -10.54 -6.05 -5.89
N SER A 114 -9.46 -6.50 -6.54
CA SER A 114 -9.49 -7.61 -7.50
C SER A 114 -10.00 -8.94 -6.91
N ASN A 115 -9.91 -9.11 -5.59
CA ASN A 115 -10.34 -10.32 -4.90
C ASN A 115 -11.86 -10.46 -4.83
N ILE A 116 -12.61 -9.37 -5.04
CA ILE A 116 -14.07 -9.39 -5.15
C ILE A 116 -14.53 -10.42 -6.19
N THR A 117 -13.80 -10.52 -7.31
CA THR A 117 -14.13 -11.45 -8.41
C THR A 117 -14.16 -12.93 -8.02
N ILE A 118 -13.43 -13.32 -6.96
CA ILE A 118 -13.44 -14.66 -6.39
C ILE A 118 -14.50 -14.79 -5.28
N LEU A 119 -14.82 -13.67 -4.61
CA LEU A 119 -15.74 -13.58 -3.50
C LEU A 119 -17.22 -13.42 -3.92
N GLU A 120 -17.52 -13.18 -5.20
CA GLU A 120 -18.88 -12.92 -5.73
C GLU A 120 -19.94 -13.89 -5.16
N SER A 121 -19.61 -15.19 -5.12
CA SER A 121 -20.50 -16.23 -4.60
C SER A 121 -20.68 -16.18 -3.09
N ILE A 122 -19.63 -15.84 -2.34
CA ILE A 122 -19.67 -15.68 -0.88
C ILE A 122 -20.47 -14.44 -0.50
N LEU A 123 -20.21 -13.31 -1.16
CA LEU A 123 -20.92 -12.05 -0.95
C LEU A 123 -22.42 -12.20 -1.22
N SER A 124 -22.79 -12.94 -2.27
CA SER A 124 -24.20 -13.16 -2.61
C SER A 124 -24.95 -14.07 -1.63
N GLN A 125 -24.24 -14.85 -0.81
CA GLN A 125 -24.86 -15.68 0.24
C GLN A 125 -25.15 -14.89 1.53
N ASN A 126 -24.51 -13.73 1.71
CA ASN A 126 -24.60 -12.89 2.92
C ASN A 126 -24.43 -13.68 4.24
N LYS A 127 -23.60 -14.73 4.23
CA LYS A 127 -23.40 -15.64 5.37
C LYS A 127 -22.26 -15.21 6.30
N TYR A 128 -21.24 -14.55 5.75
CA TYR A 128 -20.00 -14.23 6.48
C TYR A 128 -19.77 -12.72 6.46
N ALA A 129 -19.18 -12.18 7.53
CA ALA A 129 -18.67 -10.82 7.51
C ALA A 129 -17.53 -10.72 6.50
N VAL A 130 -17.65 -9.84 5.49
CA VAL A 130 -16.60 -9.62 4.50
C VAL A 130 -16.11 -8.18 4.53
N VAL A 131 -14.84 -8.01 4.88
CA VAL A 131 -14.14 -6.72 4.94
C VAL A 131 -13.25 -6.57 3.71
N LEU A 132 -13.17 -5.37 3.15
CA LEU A 132 -12.24 -5.04 2.06
C LEU A 132 -11.25 -3.94 2.46
N SER A 133 -9.96 -4.18 2.23
CA SER A 133 -8.94 -3.13 2.25
C SER A 133 -8.98 -2.28 0.97
N GLN A 134 -9.21 -0.98 1.13
CA GLN A 134 -9.17 0.04 0.07
C GLN A 134 -7.78 0.67 -0.04
N ARG A 135 -7.22 0.67 -1.26
CA ARG A 135 -5.83 1.12 -1.51
C ARG A 135 -5.65 1.73 -2.90
N GLY A 136 -4.98 2.89 -2.94
CA GLY A 136 -4.28 3.45 -4.11
C GLY A 136 -5.03 3.32 -5.45
N TYR A 137 -4.34 2.81 -6.48
CA TYR A 137 -4.83 2.78 -7.87
C TYR A 137 -6.22 2.16 -8.05
N HIS A 138 -6.55 1.09 -7.32
CA HIS A 138 -7.82 0.38 -7.51
C HIS A 138 -9.05 1.17 -7.04
N ILE A 139 -8.85 2.18 -6.20
CA ILE A 139 -9.92 3.07 -5.72
C ILE A 139 -9.77 4.46 -6.35
N ASN A 140 -8.56 5.01 -6.37
CA ASN A 140 -8.33 6.40 -6.76
C ASN A 140 -8.25 6.64 -8.27
N VAL A 141 -8.01 5.60 -9.07
CA VAL A 141 -7.74 5.78 -10.51
C VAL A 141 -8.59 4.84 -11.36
N ARG A 142 -8.43 3.52 -11.18
CA ARG A 142 -9.04 2.53 -12.08
C ARG A 142 -10.55 2.75 -12.30
N PRO A 143 -11.36 3.01 -11.26
CA PRO A 143 -12.79 3.18 -11.43
C PRO A 143 -13.16 4.42 -12.25
N PHE A 144 -12.30 5.44 -12.30
CA PHE A 144 -12.61 6.71 -12.99
C PHE A 144 -12.05 6.78 -14.42
N ILE A 145 -11.40 5.71 -14.88
CA ILE A 145 -10.88 5.59 -16.26
C ILE A 145 -11.38 4.33 -16.96
N ASP A 146 -12.24 3.55 -16.31
CA ASP A 146 -12.77 2.28 -16.80
C ASP A 146 -14.21 2.11 -16.28
N ASP A 147 -15.19 2.47 -17.11
CA ASP A 147 -16.61 2.43 -16.78
C ASP A 147 -17.10 1.02 -16.43
N GLN A 148 -16.51 -0.02 -17.03
CA GLN A 148 -16.86 -1.40 -16.68
C GLN A 148 -16.41 -1.72 -15.26
N ASN A 149 -15.20 -1.27 -14.89
CA ASN A 149 -14.72 -1.40 -13.52
C ASN A 149 -15.57 -0.57 -12.55
N TYR A 150 -15.91 0.67 -12.88
CA TYR A 150 -16.78 1.51 -12.04
C TYR A 150 -18.11 0.82 -11.72
N ASN A 151 -18.82 0.38 -12.76
CA ASN A 151 -20.12 -0.27 -12.62
C ASN A 151 -20.02 -1.60 -11.87
N TYR A 152 -18.95 -2.37 -12.12
CA TYR A 152 -18.68 -3.57 -11.36
C TYR A 152 -18.51 -3.27 -9.85
N LEU A 153 -17.70 -2.28 -9.48
CA LEU A 153 -17.52 -1.92 -8.08
C LEU A 153 -18.79 -1.37 -7.46
N LYS A 154 -19.52 -0.50 -8.15
CA LYS A 154 -20.81 0.03 -7.70
C LYS A 154 -21.81 -1.08 -7.39
N GLN A 155 -21.77 -2.21 -8.11
CA GLN A 155 -22.59 -3.38 -7.85
C GLN A 155 -22.14 -4.18 -6.62
N TRP A 156 -20.83 -4.34 -6.40
CA TRP A 156 -20.28 -5.30 -5.43
C TRP A 156 -19.84 -4.68 -4.10
N LEU A 157 -19.36 -3.44 -4.07
CA LEU A 157 -19.01 -2.75 -2.83
C LEU A 157 -20.18 -2.68 -1.81
N PRO A 158 -21.45 -2.44 -2.20
CA PRO A 158 -22.58 -2.46 -1.26
C PRO A 158 -22.76 -3.79 -0.50
N LYS A 159 -22.30 -4.91 -1.08
CA LYS A 159 -22.46 -6.25 -0.51
C LYS A 159 -21.38 -6.61 0.51
N LEU A 160 -20.38 -5.75 0.70
CA LEU A 160 -19.39 -5.91 1.75
C LEU A 160 -20.00 -5.48 3.09
N THR A 161 -19.50 -6.08 4.17
CA THR A 161 -19.88 -5.70 5.53
C THR A 161 -19.20 -4.40 5.92
N GLY A 162 -17.92 -4.27 5.62
CA GLY A 162 -17.18 -3.05 5.94
C GLY A 162 -15.89 -2.90 5.16
N PHE A 163 -15.23 -1.78 5.44
CA PHE A 163 -14.05 -1.32 4.75
C PHE A 163 -12.94 -0.98 5.73
N HIS A 164 -11.73 -1.23 5.25
CA HIS A 164 -10.52 -0.71 5.82
C HIS A 164 -9.89 0.26 4.81
N SER A 165 -9.87 1.54 5.15
CA SER A 165 -9.21 2.58 4.35
C SER A 165 -7.86 2.98 4.95
N VAL A 166 -6.81 3.04 4.13
CA VAL A 166 -5.46 3.40 4.62
C VAL A 166 -5.28 4.90 4.92
N SER A 167 -6.22 5.73 4.47
CA SER A 167 -6.30 7.17 4.76
C SER A 167 -7.72 7.68 4.55
N LYS A 168 -8.04 8.86 5.11
CA LYS A 168 -9.34 9.53 4.90
C LYS A 168 -9.56 9.87 3.43
N ALA A 169 -8.50 10.25 2.70
CA ALA A 169 -8.58 10.50 1.26
C ALA A 169 -9.00 9.25 0.46
N ILE A 170 -8.51 8.07 0.83
CA ILE A 170 -8.92 6.81 0.18
C ILE A 170 -10.40 6.50 0.48
N SER A 171 -10.83 6.68 1.73
CA SER A 171 -12.22 6.49 2.13
C SER A 171 -13.17 7.38 1.32
N ARG A 172 -12.87 8.69 1.25
CA ARG A 172 -13.63 9.67 0.45
C ARG A 172 -13.70 9.30 -1.04
N ASN A 173 -12.62 8.79 -1.62
CA ASN A 173 -12.64 8.35 -3.02
C ASN A 173 -13.47 7.07 -3.20
N GLY A 174 -13.52 6.20 -2.19
CA GLY A 174 -14.45 5.07 -2.13
C GLY A 174 -15.91 5.51 -2.20
N ASP A 175 -16.26 6.57 -1.47
CA ASP A 175 -17.62 7.12 -1.44
C ASP A 175 -18.12 7.63 -2.81
N LEU A 176 -17.20 8.04 -3.68
CA LEU A 176 -17.52 8.44 -5.06
C LEU A 176 -17.94 7.25 -5.95
N ILE A 177 -17.53 6.03 -5.58
CA ILE A 177 -17.91 4.79 -6.29
C ILE A 177 -19.19 4.22 -5.69
N TYR A 178 -19.27 4.22 -4.36
CA TYR A 178 -20.40 3.74 -3.60
C TYR A 178 -20.60 4.61 -2.37
N ALA A 179 -21.70 5.38 -2.35
CA ALA A 179 -22.05 6.25 -1.24
C ALA A 179 -22.34 5.41 0.02
N SER A 180 -21.37 5.37 0.93
CA SER A 180 -21.29 4.36 1.98
C SER A 180 -21.70 4.85 3.36
N ALA A 181 -22.49 5.94 3.46
CA ALA A 181 -22.82 6.57 4.74
C ALA A 181 -23.40 5.59 5.81
N SER A 182 -23.89 4.42 5.39
CA SER A 182 -24.41 3.35 6.25
C SER A 182 -23.46 2.16 6.44
N LYS A 183 -22.22 2.18 5.95
CA LYS A 183 -21.25 1.07 6.08
C LYS A 183 -20.16 1.41 7.08
N ILE A 184 -19.64 0.37 7.72
CA ILE A 184 -18.51 0.47 8.63
C ILE A 184 -17.24 0.66 7.80
N ASP A 185 -16.66 1.85 7.81
CA ASP A 185 -15.31 2.12 7.28
C ASP A 185 -14.40 2.65 8.39
N HIS A 186 -13.33 1.91 8.68
CA HIS A 186 -12.31 2.35 9.62
C HIS A 186 -11.06 2.79 8.87
N ILE A 187 -10.61 4.01 9.17
CA ILE A 187 -9.29 4.49 8.76
C ILE A 187 -8.23 3.80 9.62
N VAL A 188 -7.44 2.91 9.03
CA VAL A 188 -6.31 2.29 9.71
C VAL A 188 -5.04 2.49 8.90
N HIS A 189 -4.12 3.28 9.44
CA HIS A 189 -2.88 3.59 8.77
C HIS A 189 -1.90 2.40 8.78
N SER A 190 -0.97 2.39 7.82
CA SER A 190 0.16 1.45 7.84
C SER A 190 0.97 1.60 9.14
N GLY A 191 1.21 0.49 9.83
CA GLY A 191 2.08 0.45 11.01
C GLY A 191 3.53 0.16 10.65
N LEU A 192 4.47 0.91 11.24
CA LEU A 192 5.92 0.66 11.17
C LEU A 192 6.42 -0.06 12.43
N ASN A 193 7.46 -0.87 12.23
CA ASN A 193 8.24 -1.46 13.31
C ASN A 193 9.35 -0.50 13.72
N LEU A 194 9.05 0.36 14.70
CA LEU A 194 9.96 1.43 15.11
C LEU A 194 11.22 0.95 15.84
N SER A 195 11.24 -0.28 16.39
CA SER A 195 12.44 -0.82 17.02
C SER A 195 13.55 -1.13 16.02
N LYS A 196 13.22 -1.26 14.73
CA LYS A 196 14.16 -1.44 13.63
C LYS A 196 14.58 -0.12 12.97
N ILE A 197 14.04 1.01 13.41
CA ILE A 197 14.26 2.32 12.80
C ILE A 197 14.93 3.24 13.81
N THR A 198 16.24 3.38 13.67
CA THR A 198 17.04 4.31 14.48
C THR A 198 16.88 5.73 13.95
N PHE A 199 16.36 6.62 14.79
CA PHE A 199 16.27 8.05 14.52
C PHE A 199 17.67 8.67 14.30
N LYS A 200 17.74 9.81 13.61
CA LYS A 200 18.97 10.58 13.42
C LYS A 200 18.99 11.72 14.44
N ASP A 201 19.87 11.66 15.42
CA ASP A 201 19.80 12.54 16.60
C ASP A 201 19.90 14.04 16.29
N ALA A 202 20.69 14.43 15.28
CA ALA A 202 20.86 15.84 14.92
C ALA A 202 20.86 16.07 13.41
N TYR A 203 20.29 17.20 13.00
CA TYR A 203 20.39 17.69 11.63
C TYR A 203 21.77 18.31 11.48
N LYS A 204 22.50 17.87 10.45
CA LYS A 204 23.79 18.44 10.10
C LYS A 204 23.67 18.94 8.68
N ARG A 205 23.58 20.26 8.55
CA ARG A 205 23.58 20.94 7.28
C ARG A 205 24.84 20.62 6.49
N ARG A 206 24.68 20.52 5.18
CA ARG A 206 25.77 20.30 4.23
C ARG A 206 25.88 21.51 3.31
N GLU A 207 27.07 21.72 2.75
CA GLU A 207 27.29 22.73 1.72
C GLU A 207 26.42 22.46 0.48
N ARG A 208 26.46 21.21 0.00
CA ARG A 208 25.60 20.72 -1.09
C ARG A 208 24.36 20.02 -0.56
N LEU A 209 23.19 20.52 -0.91
CA LEU A 209 21.90 19.99 -0.47
C LEU A 209 21.63 18.59 -1.06
N ARG A 210 21.30 17.61 -0.21
CA ARG A 210 20.99 16.23 -0.63
C ARG A 210 19.49 15.97 -0.56
N LEU A 211 18.88 15.82 -1.73
CA LEU A 211 17.46 15.53 -1.90
C LEU A 211 17.29 14.07 -2.30
N ILE A 212 16.20 13.43 -1.85
CA ILE A 212 15.93 12.03 -2.20
C ILE A 212 14.46 11.76 -2.49
N SER A 213 14.20 10.92 -3.49
CA SER A 213 12.92 10.27 -3.76
C SER A 213 13.11 8.76 -3.77
N VAL A 214 12.10 8.03 -3.29
CA VAL A 214 12.11 6.56 -3.35
C VAL A 214 10.75 6.05 -3.82
N GLY A 215 10.76 5.26 -4.88
CA GLY A 215 9.57 4.60 -5.39
C GLY A 215 9.68 4.27 -6.88
N ARG A 216 8.85 3.32 -7.31
CA ARG A 216 8.77 2.89 -8.72
C ARG A 216 8.62 4.07 -9.68
N SER A 217 9.21 3.98 -10.87
CA SER A 217 8.91 4.93 -11.94
C SER A 217 7.50 4.72 -12.47
N HIS A 218 6.60 5.65 -12.14
CA HIS A 218 5.20 5.64 -12.56
C HIS A 218 4.69 7.07 -12.58
N TRP A 219 3.83 7.44 -13.55
CA TRP A 219 3.36 8.82 -13.74
C TRP A 219 2.84 9.49 -12.46
N LYS A 220 2.12 8.73 -11.63
CA LYS A 220 1.62 9.18 -10.32
C LYS A 220 2.67 9.66 -9.33
N LYS A 221 3.93 9.23 -9.46
CA LYS A 221 5.03 9.72 -8.62
C LYS A 221 5.47 11.12 -9.02
N GLY A 222 5.09 11.62 -10.20
CA GLY A 222 5.31 13.01 -10.59
C GLY A 222 6.77 13.42 -10.70
N TYR A 223 7.69 12.46 -10.92
CA TYR A 223 9.13 12.74 -10.96
C TYR A 223 9.52 13.78 -12.01
N CYS A 224 8.80 13.87 -13.14
CA CYS A 224 9.00 14.91 -14.15
C CYS A 224 8.88 16.33 -13.56
N TYR A 225 7.95 16.56 -12.60
CA TYR A 225 7.81 17.85 -11.92
C TYR A 225 8.97 18.16 -10.97
N ALA A 226 9.49 17.15 -10.25
CA ALA A 226 10.70 17.34 -9.44
C ALA A 226 11.94 17.57 -10.30
N ILE A 227 12.07 16.91 -11.45
CA ILE A 227 13.17 17.14 -12.38
C ILE A 227 13.10 18.56 -12.97
N LYS A 228 11.89 19.06 -13.31
CA LYS A 228 11.71 20.47 -13.67
C LYS A 228 12.07 21.42 -12.52
N ALA A 229 11.72 21.08 -11.28
CA ALA A 229 12.14 21.86 -10.11
C ALA A 229 13.68 21.86 -9.93
N CYS A 230 14.37 20.77 -10.24
CA CYS A 230 15.83 20.72 -10.24
C CYS A 230 16.46 21.71 -11.25
N GLU A 231 15.87 21.85 -12.44
CA GLU A 231 16.32 22.86 -13.40
C GLU A 231 16.17 24.27 -12.82
N LEU A 232 15.02 24.59 -12.23
CA LEU A 232 14.78 25.89 -11.59
C LEU A 232 15.71 26.15 -10.41
N LEU A 233 15.97 25.15 -9.56
CA LEU A 233 16.95 25.24 -8.46
C LEU A 233 18.36 25.53 -9.01
N LYS A 234 18.76 24.88 -10.11
CA LYS A 234 20.04 25.12 -10.78
C LYS A 234 20.14 26.56 -11.28
N THR A 235 19.10 27.03 -11.98
CA THR A 235 19.02 28.40 -12.52
C THR A 235 19.03 29.46 -11.40
N ARG A 236 18.46 29.15 -10.23
CA ARG A 236 18.49 30.01 -9.03
C ARG A 236 19.80 29.88 -8.22
N GLY A 237 20.81 29.16 -8.73
CA GLY A 237 22.13 29.06 -8.09
C GLY A 237 22.19 28.19 -6.84
N ILE A 238 21.20 27.33 -6.60
CA ILE A 238 21.20 26.41 -5.46
C ILE A 238 22.09 25.20 -5.77
N ASP A 239 23.04 24.90 -4.90
CA ASP A 239 23.84 23.68 -5.02
C ASP A 239 23.13 22.47 -4.40
N PHE A 240 22.91 21.44 -5.20
CA PHE A 240 22.17 20.25 -4.78
C PHE A 240 22.60 18.98 -5.53
N LYS A 241 22.26 17.85 -4.92
CA LYS A 241 22.25 16.50 -5.49
C LYS A 241 20.89 15.88 -5.19
N TYR A 242 20.16 15.50 -6.22
CA TYR A 242 18.87 14.80 -6.11
C TYR A 242 19.02 13.36 -6.59
N THR A 243 18.66 12.41 -5.74
CA THR A 243 18.71 10.98 -6.05
C THR A 243 17.29 10.40 -6.08
N ILE A 244 16.93 9.69 -7.16
CA ILE A 244 15.66 8.97 -7.28
C ILE A 244 15.95 7.47 -7.29
N ILE A 245 15.52 6.76 -6.24
CA ILE A 245 15.69 5.31 -6.12
C ILE A 245 14.43 4.59 -6.64
N GLY A 246 14.61 3.60 -7.51
CA GLY A 246 13.54 2.81 -8.12
C GLY A 246 13.09 3.31 -9.50
N ALA A 247 13.91 4.12 -10.16
CA ALA A 247 13.62 4.73 -11.46
C ALA A 247 14.84 4.81 -12.41
N GLY A 248 15.86 3.98 -12.18
CA GLY A 248 17.12 3.97 -12.93
C GLY A 248 16.96 3.83 -14.44
N GLU A 249 16.11 2.90 -14.88
CA GLU A 249 15.88 2.60 -16.30
C GLU A 249 14.76 3.42 -16.97
N ASN A 250 14.28 4.50 -16.34
CA ASN A 250 13.15 5.23 -16.92
C ASN A 250 13.59 6.20 -18.04
N GLU A 251 13.22 5.88 -19.27
CA GLU A 251 13.55 6.66 -20.47
C GLU A 251 13.17 8.14 -20.36
N GLU A 252 11.97 8.47 -19.88
CA GLU A 252 11.51 9.86 -19.72
C GLU A 252 12.40 10.61 -18.72
N LEU A 253 12.69 10.03 -17.55
CA LEU A 253 13.50 10.70 -16.53
C LEU A 253 14.97 10.85 -16.97
N ILE A 254 15.51 9.86 -17.68
CA ILE A 254 16.86 9.94 -18.27
C ILE A 254 16.89 11.07 -19.30
N TYR A 255 15.93 11.12 -20.21
CA TYR A 255 15.82 12.20 -21.19
C TYR A 255 15.73 13.57 -20.52
N LEU A 256 14.86 13.74 -19.50
CA LEU A 256 14.71 15.02 -18.80
C LEU A 256 15.99 15.44 -18.06
N ARG A 257 16.78 14.48 -17.54
CA ARG A 257 18.10 14.77 -16.94
C ARG A 257 19.03 15.44 -17.95
N GLU A 258 19.12 14.87 -19.15
CA GLU A 258 19.97 15.40 -20.22
C GLU A 258 19.41 16.70 -20.78
N PHE A 259 18.10 16.76 -21.06
CA PHE A 259 17.43 17.94 -21.61
C PHE A 259 17.63 19.19 -20.75
N TYR A 260 17.56 19.06 -19.42
CA TYR A 260 17.80 20.18 -18.50
C TYR A 260 19.27 20.36 -18.09
N ASN A 261 20.19 19.59 -18.69
CA ASN A 261 21.62 19.60 -18.40
C ASN A 261 21.89 19.52 -16.88
N LEU A 262 21.28 18.52 -16.22
CA LEU A 262 21.40 18.35 -14.77
C LEU A 262 22.67 17.61 -14.36
N GLY A 263 23.29 16.84 -15.26
CA GLY A 263 24.58 16.19 -15.05
C GLY A 263 24.65 15.44 -13.71
N ASP A 264 25.67 15.74 -12.91
CA ASP A 264 25.88 15.13 -11.60
C ASP A 264 24.86 15.57 -10.54
N ARG A 265 23.98 16.54 -10.80
CA ARG A 265 22.95 17.01 -9.86
C ARG A 265 21.75 16.09 -9.75
N LEU A 266 21.53 15.21 -10.74
CA LEU A 266 20.43 14.24 -10.73
C LEU A 266 20.97 12.82 -10.93
N GLU A 267 20.66 11.95 -9.99
CA GLU A 267 21.01 10.54 -10.03
C GLU A 267 19.75 9.68 -10.04
N LEU A 268 19.69 8.73 -10.96
CA LEU A 268 18.61 7.76 -11.08
C LEU A 268 19.19 6.39 -10.76
N LEU A 269 18.61 5.71 -9.76
CA LEU A 269 19.07 4.41 -9.29
C LEU A 269 17.94 3.39 -9.46
N ASP A 270 18.32 2.12 -9.63
CA ASP A 270 17.38 1.00 -9.59
C ASP A 270 16.81 0.78 -8.19
N ALA A 271 15.90 -0.18 -8.08
CA ALA A 271 15.37 -0.58 -6.78
C ALA A 271 16.50 -1.16 -5.91
N LEU A 272 16.62 -0.63 -4.68
CA LEU A 272 17.62 -1.06 -3.72
C LEU A 272 16.98 -1.87 -2.57
N PRO A 273 17.76 -2.71 -1.87
CA PRO A 273 17.31 -3.35 -0.64
C PRO A 273 16.86 -2.31 0.40
N GLN A 274 15.86 -2.67 1.21
CA GLN A 274 15.24 -1.76 2.17
C GLN A 274 16.24 -1.10 3.13
N GLN A 275 17.23 -1.86 3.62
CA GLN A 275 18.23 -1.33 4.53
C GLN A 275 19.07 -0.22 3.87
N THR A 276 19.49 -0.43 2.62
CA THR A 276 20.22 0.57 1.83
C THR A 276 19.36 1.80 1.56
N VAL A 277 18.06 1.61 1.30
CA VAL A 277 17.10 2.72 1.17
C VAL A 277 17.03 3.54 2.46
N PHE A 278 16.93 2.90 3.63
CA PHE A 278 16.88 3.60 4.92
C PHE A 278 18.17 4.39 5.19
N GLU A 279 19.32 3.83 4.85
CA GLU A 279 20.60 4.54 4.95
C GLU A 279 20.67 5.75 4.01
N ALA A 280 20.20 5.60 2.78
CA ALA A 280 20.13 6.70 1.82
C ALA A 280 19.20 7.82 2.32
N ILE A 281 18.02 7.47 2.83
CA ILE A 281 17.07 8.43 3.41
C ILE A 281 17.68 9.17 4.60
N LYS A 282 18.36 8.48 5.52
CA LYS A 282 19.04 9.11 6.68
C LYS A 282 20.17 10.07 6.27
N LYS A 283 20.85 9.77 5.15
CA LYS A 283 21.96 10.57 4.61
C LYS A 283 21.49 11.81 3.86
N ALA A 284 20.23 11.83 3.39
CA ALA A 284 19.62 12.99 2.75
C ALA A 284 19.30 14.11 3.76
N ASP A 285 19.17 15.33 3.25
CA ASP A 285 18.72 16.50 4.00
C ASP A 285 17.19 16.59 4.01
N ALA A 286 16.56 16.35 2.85
CA ALA A 286 15.12 16.29 2.71
C ALA A 286 14.70 15.22 1.71
N MET A 287 13.53 14.62 1.97
CA MET A 287 12.84 13.77 1.01
C MET A 287 11.89 14.63 0.17
N LEU A 288 11.96 14.51 -1.15
CA LEU A 288 10.99 15.10 -2.07
C LEU A 288 9.95 14.05 -2.46
N LEU A 289 8.68 14.39 -2.39
CA LEU A 289 7.58 13.53 -2.85
C LEU A 289 6.68 14.33 -3.79
N PRO A 290 7.03 14.42 -5.09
CA PRO A 290 6.31 15.22 -6.08
C PRO A 290 5.05 14.52 -6.61
N SER A 291 4.54 13.52 -5.87
CA SER A 291 3.45 12.67 -6.30
C SER A 291 2.20 13.45 -6.68
N ILE A 292 1.48 12.95 -7.67
CA ILE A 292 0.19 13.48 -8.13
C ILE A 292 -0.96 12.78 -7.40
N GLU A 293 -0.77 11.52 -7.02
CA GLU A 293 -1.76 10.72 -6.32
C GLU A 293 -1.08 9.72 -5.38
N GLU A 294 -1.50 9.71 -4.12
CA GLU A 294 -1.15 8.72 -3.09
C GLU A 294 -2.35 8.50 -2.16
N GLY A 295 -2.33 7.42 -1.37
CA GLY A 295 -3.03 7.42 -0.09
C GLY A 295 -2.21 8.23 0.92
N ILE A 296 -1.58 7.56 1.86
CA ILE A 296 -0.41 8.10 2.57
C ILE A 296 0.81 7.33 2.07
N ALA A 297 1.86 8.05 1.67
CA ALA A 297 3.07 7.42 1.18
C ALA A 297 3.84 6.76 2.34
N ASN A 298 3.99 5.43 2.32
CA ASN A 298 4.75 4.72 3.35
C ASN A 298 6.18 5.25 3.51
N VAL A 299 6.83 5.64 2.40
CA VAL A 299 8.18 6.19 2.42
C VAL A 299 8.26 7.53 3.15
N ALA A 300 7.17 8.32 3.18
CA ALA A 300 7.11 9.55 3.97
C ALA A 300 7.10 9.23 5.47
N ILE A 301 6.30 8.24 5.88
CA ILE A 301 6.26 7.76 7.27
C ILE A 301 7.65 7.23 7.67
N GLU A 302 8.29 6.47 6.79
CA GLU A 302 9.65 5.95 7.00
C GLU A 302 10.68 7.09 7.13
N ALA A 303 10.62 8.11 6.27
CA ALA A 303 11.51 9.27 6.35
C ALA A 303 11.33 10.06 7.66
N MET A 304 10.09 10.34 8.05
CA MET A 304 9.78 10.99 9.33
C MET A 304 10.28 10.15 10.51
N ALA A 305 10.12 8.82 10.45
CA ALA A 305 10.63 7.91 11.47
C ALA A 305 12.17 7.91 11.56
N LEU A 306 12.86 8.06 10.42
CA LEU A 306 14.32 8.13 10.33
C LEU A 306 14.87 9.52 10.72
N GLY A 307 14.01 10.53 10.84
CA GLY A 307 14.39 11.92 11.10
C GLY A 307 14.81 12.70 9.86
N THR A 308 14.30 12.34 8.68
CA THR A 308 14.46 13.10 7.44
C THR A 308 13.16 13.83 7.15
N LEU A 309 13.21 15.16 7.02
CA LEU A 309 12.02 15.96 6.73
C LEU A 309 11.50 15.68 5.33
N VAL A 310 10.19 15.78 5.17
CA VAL A 310 9.50 15.49 3.92
C VAL A 310 8.94 16.78 3.33
N ILE A 311 9.24 17.01 2.07
CA ILE A 311 8.62 18.03 1.22
C ILE A 311 7.74 17.27 0.22
N SER A 312 6.44 17.30 0.42
CA SER A 312 5.48 16.55 -0.39
C SER A 312 4.45 17.47 -1.05
N THR A 313 3.78 16.99 -2.08
CA THR A 313 2.59 17.64 -2.59
C THR A 313 1.40 17.42 -1.65
N ASN A 314 0.30 18.16 -1.87
CA ASN A 314 -0.98 17.99 -1.21
C ASN A 314 -1.81 16.85 -1.81
N CYS A 315 -1.20 15.88 -2.51
CA CYS A 315 -1.94 14.79 -3.12
C CYS A 315 -2.54 13.85 -2.07
N GLY A 316 -3.78 13.42 -2.32
CA GLY A 316 -4.45 12.37 -1.55
C GLY A 316 -4.37 12.58 -0.03
N GLY A 317 -3.83 11.59 0.69
CA GLY A 317 -3.73 11.61 2.15
C GLY A 317 -2.46 12.27 2.70
N MET A 318 -1.59 12.87 1.88
CA MET A 318 -0.38 13.53 2.38
C MET A 318 -0.65 14.68 3.37
N PRO A 319 -1.70 15.51 3.19
CA PRO A 319 -2.09 16.50 4.21
C PRO A 319 -2.59 15.90 5.53
N GLU A 320 -2.93 14.61 5.57
CA GLU A 320 -3.26 13.91 6.83
C GLU A 320 -1.99 13.59 7.63
N LEU A 321 -0.87 13.36 6.92
CA LEU A 321 0.42 13.01 7.52
C LEU A 321 1.25 14.24 7.89
N ILE A 322 1.33 15.23 7.02
CA ILE A 322 2.21 16.39 7.17
C ILE A 322 1.37 17.66 7.20
N GLU A 323 1.51 18.42 8.29
CA GLU A 323 1.01 19.79 8.36
C GLU A 323 2.14 20.74 7.93
N HIS A 324 1.79 21.69 7.04
CA HIS A 324 2.76 22.58 6.41
C HIS A 324 3.55 23.39 7.45
N GLU A 325 4.88 23.36 7.32
CA GLU A 325 5.87 23.94 8.24
C GLU A 325 5.86 23.43 9.69
N GLN A 326 5.09 22.37 10.00
CA GLN A 326 5.12 21.73 11.31
C GLN A 326 6.00 20.49 11.32
N GLU A 327 5.69 19.49 10.47
CA GLU A 327 6.49 18.27 10.33
C GLU A 327 7.21 18.17 8.97
N GLY A 328 6.99 19.14 8.09
CA GLY A 328 7.53 19.15 6.74
C GLY A 328 6.88 20.24 5.89
N TRP A 329 6.96 20.11 4.57
CA TRP A 329 6.31 21.04 3.63
C TRP A 329 5.27 20.30 2.81
N VAL A 330 4.15 20.97 2.59
CA VAL A 330 3.09 20.54 1.69
C VAL A 330 2.89 21.60 0.62
N VAL A 331 2.98 21.22 -0.65
CA VAL A 331 2.85 22.12 -1.82
C VAL A 331 1.77 21.65 -2.79
N PRO A 332 1.25 22.48 -3.71
CA PRO A 332 0.31 22.01 -4.72
C PRO A 332 0.90 20.92 -5.65
N VAL A 333 0.08 19.95 -6.05
CA VAL A 333 0.44 18.97 -7.09
C VAL A 333 0.77 19.66 -8.42
N ARG A 334 1.68 19.06 -9.20
CA ARG A 334 2.04 19.52 -10.56
C ARG A 334 2.57 20.95 -10.62
N ASN A 335 3.15 21.46 -9.53
CA ASN A 335 3.69 22.82 -9.44
C ASN A 335 5.19 22.80 -9.08
N PRO A 336 6.08 22.76 -10.09
CA PRO A 336 7.52 22.79 -9.87
C PRO A 336 8.00 24.02 -9.10
N GLU A 337 7.45 25.22 -9.37
CA GLU A 337 7.85 26.46 -8.69
C GLU A 337 7.54 26.38 -7.18
N ALA A 338 6.35 25.91 -6.80
CA ALA A 338 6.03 25.72 -5.40
C ALA A 338 6.94 24.69 -4.71
N LEU A 339 7.37 23.64 -5.44
CA LEU A 339 8.34 22.68 -4.92
C LEU A 339 9.72 23.33 -4.70
N VAL A 340 10.15 24.18 -5.64
CA VAL A 340 11.40 24.97 -5.53
C VAL A 340 11.32 25.89 -4.31
N ASP A 341 10.23 26.62 -4.14
CA ASP A 341 10.05 27.55 -3.03
C ASP A 341 10.05 26.83 -1.68
N ALA A 342 9.46 25.63 -1.59
CA ALA A 342 9.55 24.80 -0.40
C ALA A 342 10.98 24.29 -0.13
N VAL A 343 11.73 23.89 -1.16
CA VAL A 343 13.15 23.50 -1.02
C VAL A 343 14.01 24.67 -0.54
N ILE A 344 13.77 25.87 -1.06
CA ILE A 344 14.46 27.09 -0.63
C ILE A 344 14.02 27.49 0.79
N GLY A 345 12.75 27.35 1.12
CA GLY A 345 12.24 27.58 2.48
C GLY A 345 12.90 26.65 3.50
N PHE A 346 12.98 25.36 3.17
CA PHE A 346 13.75 24.37 3.94
C PHE A 346 15.21 24.82 4.10
N SER A 347 15.89 25.19 3.00
CA SER A 347 17.30 25.56 3.05
C SER A 347 17.56 26.86 3.81
N LYS A 348 16.56 27.73 4.01
CA LYS A 348 16.70 28.96 4.81
C LYS A 348 16.37 28.77 6.30
N CYS A 349 15.77 27.65 6.69
CA CYS A 349 15.44 27.40 8.10
C CYS A 349 16.72 27.23 8.94
N SER A 350 16.70 27.65 10.21
CA SER A 350 17.81 27.36 11.12
C SER A 350 17.86 25.87 11.50
N ASP A 351 19.05 25.36 11.79
CA ASP A 351 19.22 23.95 12.18
C ASP A 351 18.38 23.60 13.42
N LYS A 352 18.22 24.55 14.37
CA LYS A 352 17.31 24.40 15.53
C LYS A 352 15.83 24.23 15.10
N LYS A 353 15.36 25.01 14.14
CA LYS A 353 13.99 24.88 13.61
C LYS A 353 13.81 23.52 12.94
N LEU A 354 14.77 23.11 12.11
CA LEU A 354 14.75 21.82 11.44
C LEU A 354 14.76 20.66 12.43
N ASP A 355 15.58 20.70 13.48
CA ASP A 355 15.59 19.67 14.54
C ASP A 355 14.26 19.58 15.28
N SER A 356 13.64 20.72 15.62
CA SER A 356 12.31 20.74 16.22
C SER A 356 11.26 20.08 15.30
N MET A 357 11.26 20.41 14.01
CA MET A 357 10.33 19.81 13.03
C MET A 357 10.56 18.30 12.89
N ARG A 358 11.83 17.84 12.90
CA ARG A 358 12.19 16.41 12.80
C ARG A 358 11.68 15.61 14.00
N LEU A 359 11.79 16.18 15.20
CA LEU A 359 11.26 15.57 16.42
C LEU A 359 9.73 15.49 16.39
N LYS A 360 9.03 16.56 16.00
CA LYS A 360 7.57 16.56 15.82
C LYS A 360 7.13 15.49 14.80
N ALA A 361 7.84 15.40 13.68
CA ALA A 361 7.58 14.39 12.65
C ALA A 361 7.71 12.97 13.20
N ARG A 362 8.78 12.69 13.95
CA ARG A 362 8.98 11.39 14.60
C ARG A 362 7.91 11.08 15.64
N GLU A 363 7.58 12.05 16.49
CA GLU A 363 6.56 11.91 17.54
C GLU A 363 5.18 11.57 16.93
N LYS A 364 4.82 12.22 15.81
CA LYS A 364 3.57 11.92 15.08
C LYS A 364 3.55 10.48 14.57
N VAL A 365 4.67 9.99 14.02
CA VAL A 365 4.82 8.59 13.61
C VAL A 365 4.66 7.64 14.80
N GLU A 366 5.31 7.92 15.91
CA GLU A 366 5.24 7.11 17.15
C GLU A 366 3.83 7.06 17.74
N LYS A 367 3.08 8.15 17.65
CA LYS A 367 1.71 8.22 18.15
C LYS A 367 0.69 7.53 17.25
N GLN A 368 0.88 7.55 15.92
CA GLN A 368 -0.17 7.17 14.98
C GLN A 368 0.17 5.94 14.13
N PHE A 369 1.41 5.81 13.65
CA PHE A 369 1.80 4.87 12.60
C PHE A 369 2.59 3.67 13.13
N THR A 370 2.14 3.09 14.25
CA THR A 370 2.76 1.90 14.86
C THR A 370 2.03 0.62 14.49
N GLU A 371 2.73 -0.51 14.49
CA GLU A 371 2.10 -1.84 14.35
C GLU A 371 0.99 -2.07 15.39
N LYS A 372 1.20 -1.59 16.63
CA LYS A 372 0.20 -1.68 17.70
C LYS A 372 -1.10 -0.96 17.35
N ASN A 373 -1.02 0.28 16.85
CA ASN A 373 -2.21 1.03 16.47
C ASN A 373 -2.90 0.44 15.24
N MET A 374 -2.12 -0.01 14.25
CA MET A 374 -2.64 -0.68 13.07
C MET A 374 -3.45 -1.93 13.48
N LEU A 375 -2.91 -2.77 14.36
CA LEU A 375 -3.60 -3.96 14.85
C LEU A 375 -4.86 -3.61 15.64
N LYS A 376 -4.76 -2.66 16.58
CA LYS A 376 -5.91 -2.22 17.38
C LYS A 376 -7.04 -1.69 16.48
N GLY A 377 -6.72 -0.87 15.48
CA GLY A 377 -7.71 -0.35 14.53
C GLY A 377 -8.39 -1.44 13.71
N MET A 378 -7.62 -2.45 13.28
CA MET A 378 -8.15 -3.62 12.57
C MET A 378 -9.06 -4.48 13.43
N GLU A 379 -8.67 -4.77 14.67
CA GLU A 379 -9.51 -5.55 15.59
C GLU A 379 -10.82 -4.81 15.91
N LEU A 380 -10.79 -3.49 16.05
CA LEU A 380 -12.00 -2.67 16.23
C LEU A 380 -12.91 -2.75 15.00
N LEU A 381 -12.34 -2.70 13.78
CA LEU A 381 -13.11 -2.87 12.55
C LEU A 381 -13.78 -4.24 12.50
N TYR A 382 -13.03 -5.31 12.79
CA TYR A 382 -13.57 -6.66 12.76
C TYR A 382 -14.69 -6.85 13.78
N LYS A 383 -14.54 -6.33 14.99
CA LYS A 383 -15.60 -6.36 16.01
C LYS A 383 -16.86 -5.63 15.55
N ALA A 384 -16.70 -4.44 14.99
CA ALA A 384 -17.83 -3.67 14.46
C ALA A 384 -18.58 -4.46 13.36
N CYS A 385 -17.85 -5.03 12.39
CA CYS A 385 -18.45 -5.82 11.31
C CYS A 385 -19.09 -7.13 11.77
N LEU A 386 -18.64 -7.73 12.87
CA LEU A 386 -19.26 -8.94 13.42
C LEU A 386 -20.54 -8.61 14.20
N ASN A 387 -20.59 -7.46 14.87
CA ASN A 387 -21.76 -7.04 15.64
C ASN A 387 -22.93 -6.60 14.74
N GLU A 388 -22.67 -6.11 13.52
CA GLU A 388 -23.72 -5.77 12.54
C GLU A 388 -24.41 -7.00 11.93
N ASN A 389 -23.76 -8.17 11.98
CA ASN A 389 -24.28 -9.42 11.39
C ASN A 389 -25.02 -10.33 12.39
N ASN A 390 -25.08 -9.93 13.68
CA ASN A 390 -25.90 -10.57 14.72
C ASN A 390 -27.15 -9.73 14.96
#